data_AF-A0A452QCI9-F1
#
_entry.id   AF-A0A452QCI9-F1
#
_cell.length_a   1.000
_cell.length_b   1.000
_cell.length_c   1.000
_cell.angle_alpha   90.00
_cell.angle_beta   90.00
_cell.angle_gamma   90.00
#
_symmetry.space_group_name_H-M   'P 1'
#
loop_
_entity.id
_entity.type
_entity.pdbx_description
1 polymer ?
#
loop_
_entity_poly.entity_id
_entity_poly.type
_entity_poly.pdbx_seq_one_letter_code
_entity_poly.pdbx_strand_id
1 'polypeptide(L)'
;MKLMRILVLVALPLSCFAGSGCSFLEEVVNKTIDPQVSMDEYQNFLKPFSSGPESEQAIAELKQCFLSQSNETLHNAAAMMPMLYESRSCAAF
;
A
#
# COMPACT_ATOMS: atom_id res chain seq x y z
N MET A 1 -14.32 30.52 21.42
CA MET A 1 -13.01 30.16 20.83
C MET A 1 -12.27 29.00 21.53
N LYS A 2 -12.75 28.47 22.66
CA LYS A 2 -12.15 27.29 23.32
C LYS A 2 -12.52 25.97 22.63
N LEU A 3 -13.79 25.84 22.22
CA LEU A 3 -14.32 24.66 21.51
C LEU A 3 -13.62 24.40 20.17
N MET A 4 -13.39 25.42 19.34
CA MET A 4 -12.67 25.26 18.08
C MET A 4 -11.23 24.77 18.27
N ARG A 5 -10.53 25.25 19.31
CA ARG A 5 -9.15 24.80 19.59
C ARG A 5 -9.11 23.33 20.02
N ILE A 6 -10.11 22.88 20.77
CA ILE A 6 -10.25 21.47 21.20
C ILE A 6 -10.53 20.58 19.98
N LEU A 7 -11.40 20.99 19.06
CA LEU A 7 -11.70 20.26 17.83
C LEU A 7 -10.47 20.11 16.91
N VAL A 8 -9.70 21.18 16.73
CA VAL A 8 -8.45 21.15 15.95
C VAL A 8 -7.42 20.22 16.60
N LEU A 9 -7.25 20.27 17.92
CA LEU A 9 -6.31 19.41 18.65
C LEU A 9 -6.70 17.92 18.64
N VAL A 10 -8.00 17.59 18.51
CA VAL A 10 -8.47 16.20 18.36
C VAL A 10 -8.30 15.70 16.92
N ALA A 11 -8.38 16.59 15.92
CA ALA A 11 -8.12 16.25 14.53
C ALA A 11 -6.62 16.12 14.20
N LEU A 12 -5.75 16.87 14.91
CA LEU A 12 -4.29 16.82 14.70
C LEU A 12 -3.66 15.41 14.80
N PRO A 13 -3.98 14.58 15.81
CA PRO A 13 -3.44 13.21 15.86
C PRO A 13 -4.00 12.30 14.76
N LEU A 14 -5.20 12.59 14.23
CA LEU A 14 -5.77 11.86 13.10
C LEU A 14 -5.09 12.22 11.77
N SER A 15 -4.54 13.43 11.64
CA SER A 15 -3.70 13.81 10.50
C SER A 15 -2.27 13.25 10.55
N CYS A 16 -1.85 12.63 11.67
CA CYS A 16 -0.49 12.07 11.81
C CYS A 16 -0.38 10.58 11.46
N PHE A 17 -1.48 9.92 11.11
CA PHE A 17 -1.51 8.50 10.70
C PHE A 17 -2.41 8.33 9.48
N ALA A 18 -1.98 8.85 8.34
CA ALA A 18 -2.81 8.87 7.12
C ALA A 18 -2.70 7.59 6.27
N GLY A 19 -1.95 6.57 6.72
CA GLY A 19 -1.59 5.45 5.86
C GLY A 19 -0.94 5.95 4.58
N SER A 20 -1.18 5.27 3.46
CA SER A 20 -0.69 5.72 2.16
C SER A 20 -1.41 6.97 1.62
N GLY A 21 -2.47 7.44 2.28
CA GLY A 21 -3.39 8.46 1.74
C GLY A 21 -4.33 7.96 0.62
N CYS A 22 -4.20 6.69 0.19
CA CYS A 22 -5.01 6.08 -0.87
C CYS A 22 -5.32 4.61 -0.55
N SER A 23 -6.56 4.32 -0.13
CA SER A 23 -6.97 2.97 0.24
C SER A 23 -6.76 1.93 -0.87
N PHE A 24 -6.92 2.33 -2.13
CA PHE A 24 -6.67 1.44 -3.26
C PHE A 24 -5.19 1.06 -3.37
N LEU A 25 -4.27 2.01 -3.15
CA LEU A 25 -2.84 1.73 -3.16
C LEU A 25 -2.44 0.76 -2.04
N GLU A 26 -3.04 0.88 -0.85
CA GLU A 26 -2.81 -0.07 0.25
C GLU A 26 -3.28 -1.47 -0.13
N GLU A 27 -4.44 -1.59 -0.79
CA GLU A 27 -4.94 -2.86 -1.26
C GLU A 27 -4.01 -3.49 -2.32
N VAL A 28 -3.49 -2.69 -3.26
CA VAL A 28 -2.49 -3.14 -4.25
C VAL A 28 -1.26 -3.69 -3.54
N VAL A 29 -0.72 -2.95 -2.57
CA VAL A 29 0.48 -3.34 -1.80
C VAL A 29 0.22 -4.62 -1.00
N ASN A 30 -0.90 -4.69 -0.29
CA ASN A 30 -1.29 -5.86 0.49
C ASN A 30 -1.44 -7.10 -0.40
N LYS A 31 -2.15 -6.99 -1.53
CA LYS A 31 -2.31 -8.10 -2.49
C LYS A 31 -1.00 -8.48 -3.18
N THR A 32 -0.07 -7.55 -3.35
CA THR A 32 1.26 -7.84 -3.89
C THR A 32 2.06 -8.71 -2.92
N ILE A 33 2.11 -8.31 -1.65
CA ILE A 33 2.94 -8.94 -0.61
C ILE A 33 2.36 -10.26 -0.12
N ASP A 34 1.03 -10.40 -0.07
CA ASP A 34 0.38 -11.61 0.44
C ASP A 34 0.65 -12.83 -0.47
N PRO A 35 1.36 -13.87 0.01
CA PRO A 35 1.65 -15.06 -0.79
C PRO A 35 0.41 -15.93 -1.04
N GLN A 36 -0.70 -15.70 -0.32
CA GLN A 36 -1.97 -16.42 -0.54
C GLN A 36 -2.78 -15.85 -1.71
N VAL A 37 -2.49 -14.62 -2.13
CA VAL A 37 -3.12 -14.02 -3.32
C VAL A 37 -2.51 -14.64 -4.57
N SER A 38 -3.34 -15.31 -5.36
CA SER A 38 -2.92 -15.96 -6.61
C SER A 38 -2.53 -14.96 -7.70
N MET A 39 -1.76 -15.42 -8.69
CA MET A 39 -1.41 -14.61 -9.87
C MET A 39 -2.65 -14.10 -10.59
N ASP A 40 -3.62 -14.99 -10.85
CA ASP A 40 -4.86 -14.65 -11.55
C ASP A 40 -5.69 -13.63 -10.78
N GLU A 41 -5.79 -13.78 -9.46
CA GLU A 41 -6.49 -12.79 -8.61
C GLU A 41 -5.82 -11.42 -8.72
N TYR A 42 -4.50 -11.37 -8.61
CA TYR A 42 -3.74 -10.12 -8.66
C TYR A 42 -3.84 -9.44 -10.03
N GLN A 43 -3.69 -10.18 -11.12
CA GLN A 43 -3.83 -9.65 -12.47
C GLN A 43 -5.24 -9.16 -12.76
N ASN A 44 -6.27 -9.89 -12.31
CA ASN A 44 -7.66 -9.45 -12.46
C ASN A 44 -7.95 -8.18 -11.66
N PHE A 45 -7.39 -8.07 -10.45
CA PHE A 45 -7.50 -6.87 -9.61
C PHE A 45 -6.89 -5.63 -10.28
N LEU A 46 -5.73 -5.77 -10.94
CA LEU A 46 -5.04 -4.66 -11.61
C LEU A 46 -5.39 -4.48 -13.09
N LYS A 47 -6.26 -5.32 -13.65
CA LYS A 47 -6.68 -5.26 -15.05
C LYS A 47 -7.17 -3.88 -15.50
N PRO A 48 -7.94 -3.10 -14.70
CA PRO A 48 -8.35 -1.75 -15.09
C PRO A 48 -7.19 -0.75 -15.30
N PHE A 49 -6.01 -1.05 -14.78
CA PHE A 49 -4.79 -0.23 -14.87
C PHE A 49 -3.80 -0.74 -15.92
N SER A 50 -4.09 -1.88 -16.55
CA SER A 50 -3.31 -2.38 -17.66
C SER A 50 -3.66 -1.62 -18.95
N SER A 51 -2.63 -1.25 -19.72
CA SER A 51 -2.74 -0.58 -21.03
C SER A 51 -2.42 -1.50 -22.22
N GLY A 52 -2.24 -2.80 -21.99
CA GLY A 52 -1.95 -3.79 -23.03
C GLY A 52 -1.04 -4.93 -22.54
N PRO A 53 -0.60 -5.82 -23.45
CA PRO A 53 0.15 -7.03 -23.09
C PRO A 53 1.42 -6.76 -22.27
N GLU A 54 2.15 -5.68 -22.57
CA GLU A 54 3.36 -5.32 -21.83
C GLU A 54 3.09 -5.00 -20.37
N SER A 55 2.02 -4.23 -20.06
CA SER A 55 1.65 -3.94 -18.67
C SER A 55 1.03 -5.14 -17.97
N GLU A 56 0.30 -6.02 -18.68
CA GLU A 56 -0.19 -7.28 -18.11
C GLU A 56 0.97 -8.20 -17.70
N GLN A 57 2.02 -8.25 -18.52
CA GLN A 57 3.25 -8.97 -18.22
C GLN A 57 3.99 -8.34 -17.04
N ALA A 58 4.15 -7.02 -17.01
CA ALA A 58 4.80 -6.33 -15.89
C ALA A 58 4.07 -6.56 -14.55
N ILE A 59 2.73 -6.56 -14.56
CA ILE A 59 1.92 -6.91 -13.38
C ILE A 59 2.20 -8.34 -12.93
N ALA A 60 2.30 -9.29 -13.87
CA ALA A 60 2.60 -10.68 -13.56
C ALA A 60 4.01 -10.86 -12.96
N GLU A 61 5.01 -10.24 -13.59
CA GLU A 61 6.40 -10.29 -13.15
C GLU A 61 6.58 -9.67 -11.77
N LEU A 62 5.92 -8.54 -11.51
CA LEU A 62 5.89 -7.91 -10.18
C LEU A 62 5.37 -8.88 -9.13
N LYS A 63 4.23 -9.55 -9.36
CA LYS A 63 3.70 -10.52 -8.40
C LYS A 63 4.61 -11.73 -8.23
N GLN A 64 5.16 -12.24 -9.33
CA GLN A 64 6.06 -13.39 -9.30
C GLN A 64 7.34 -13.10 -8.49
N CYS A 65 7.83 -11.85 -8.55
CA CYS A 65 8.95 -11.40 -7.73
C CYS A 65 8.65 -11.61 -6.23
N PHE A 66 7.48 -11.16 -5.76
CA PHE A 66 7.07 -11.35 -4.36
C PHE A 66 6.80 -12.81 -4.01
N LEU A 67 6.15 -13.58 -4.90
CA LEU A 67 5.91 -15.01 -4.69
C LEU A 67 7.20 -15.83 -4.58
N SER A 68 8.32 -15.34 -5.12
CA SER A 68 9.64 -15.97 -5.00
C SER A 68 10.40 -15.61 -3.71
N GLN A 69 9.89 -14.68 -2.90
CA GLN A 69 10.54 -14.25 -1.66
C GLN A 69 10.24 -15.20 -0.50
N SER A 70 11.10 -15.18 0.52
CA SER A 70 10.85 -15.91 1.76
C SER A 70 9.72 -15.25 2.58
N ASN A 71 9.06 -16.02 3.44
CA ASN A 71 8.06 -15.49 4.37
C ASN A 71 8.62 -14.36 5.26
N GLU A 72 9.90 -14.44 5.66
CA GLU A 72 10.57 -13.39 6.43
C GLU A 72 10.69 -12.10 5.62
N THR A 73 11.11 -12.18 4.35
CA THR A 73 11.18 -11.02 3.46
C THR A 73 9.81 -10.40 3.23
N LEU A 74 8.78 -11.22 3.01
CA LEU A 74 7.39 -10.73 2.84
C LEU A 74 6.88 -10.04 4.10
N HIS A 75 7.15 -10.61 5.28
CA HIS A 75 6.81 -9.99 6.56
C HIS A 75 7.52 -8.64 6.75
N ASN A 76 8.82 -8.59 6.44
CA ASN A 76 9.60 -7.36 6.52
C ASN A 76 9.10 -6.30 5.54
N ALA A 77 8.71 -6.68 4.32
CA ALA A 77 8.09 -5.77 3.35
C ALA A 77 6.76 -5.22 3.88
N ALA A 78 5.89 -6.07 4.43
CA ALA A 78 4.63 -5.64 5.03
C ALA A 78 4.84 -4.66 6.20
N ALA A 79 5.88 -4.86 7.02
CA ALA A 79 6.24 -3.95 8.11
C ALA A 79 6.87 -2.64 7.63
N MET A 80 7.63 -2.68 6.52
CA MET A 80 8.31 -1.50 5.96
C MET A 80 7.31 -0.47 5.39
N MET A 81 6.25 -0.91 4.72
CA MET A 81 5.29 -0.01 4.06
C MET A 81 4.62 1.01 5.01
N PRO A 82 4.06 0.63 6.18
CA PRO A 82 3.51 1.61 7.12
C PRO A 82 4.59 2.54 7.68
N MET A 83 5.82 2.07 7.90
CA MET A 83 6.93 2.94 8.33
C MET A 83 7.26 4.02 7.29
N LEU A 84 7.16 3.69 5.99
CA LEU A 84 7.34 4.66 4.91
C LEU A 84 6.21 5.69 4.89
N TYR A 85 4.97 5.24 4.97
CA TYR A 85 3.78 6.09 4.98
C TYR A 85 3.73 7.05 6.16
N GLU A 86 4.10 6.59 7.35
CA GLU A 86 4.11 7.38 8.58
C GLU A 86 5.39 8.22 8.74
N SER A 87 6.33 8.11 7.81
CA SER A 87 7.57 8.89 7.87
C SER A 87 7.28 10.38 7.70
N ARG A 88 8.10 11.23 8.37
CA ARG A 88 8.02 12.69 8.20
C ARG A 88 8.21 13.14 6.75
N SER A 89 8.95 12.36 5.96
CA SER A 89 9.19 12.62 4.55
C SER A 89 7.92 12.41 3.72
N CYS A 90 7.14 11.36 4.00
CA CYS A 90 5.86 11.13 3.34
C CYS A 90 4.80 12.13 3.82
N ALA A 91 4.73 12.41 5.12
CA ALA A 91 3.76 13.35 5.70
C ALA A 91 3.91 14.82 5.24
N ALA A 92 5.03 15.15 4.59
CA ALA A 92 5.25 16.47 4.00
C ALA A 92 4.53 16.67 2.65
N PHE A 93 3.96 15.60 2.08
CA PHE A 93 3.20 15.58 0.83
C PHE A 93 1.75 15.15 1.10
#